data_AF-A0A972D5U8-F1
#
_entry.id   AF-A0A972D5U8-F1
#
_cell.length_a   1.000
_cell.length_b   1.000
_cell.length_c   1.000
_cell.angle_alpha   90.00
_cell.angle_beta   90.00
_cell.angle_gamma   90.00
#
_symmetry.space_group_name_H-M   'P 1'
#
loop_
_entity.id
_entity.type
_entity.pdbx_description
1 polymer ?
#
loop_
_entity_poly.entity_id
_entity_poly.type
_entity_poly.pdbx_seq_one_letter_code
_entity_poly.pdbx_strand_id
1 'polypeptide(L)'
;MKRSFTIMVTGLMVVLLMALFSAAASGAGNVSVAVVNIDKVINESLAGQGANRVLLQLIKEKQDELNKVADNINTLQKEIETQDTPEKQQQLTQLVNEYQQKVDEANSQI
;
A
#
# COMPACT_ATOMS: atom_id res chain seq x y z
N MET A 1 52.63 -61.01 18.48
CA MET A 1 51.71 -60.09 19.19
C MET A 1 51.76 -58.64 18.70
N LYS A 2 52.91 -58.04 18.39
CA LYS A 2 53.02 -56.61 18.00
C LYS A 2 52.16 -56.19 16.79
N ARG A 3 52.05 -57.03 15.75
CA ARG A 3 51.27 -56.73 14.51
C ARG A 3 49.75 -56.66 14.72
N SER A 4 49.20 -57.48 15.62
CA SER A 4 47.76 -57.51 15.91
C SER A 4 47.34 -56.28 16.74
N PHE A 5 48.22 -55.83 17.64
CA PHE A 5 48.00 -54.60 18.40
C PHE A 5 48.02 -53.36 17.51
N THR A 6 48.94 -53.29 16.54
CA THR A 6 48.99 -52.17 15.58
C THR A 6 47.70 -52.11 14.75
N ILE A 7 47.21 -53.24 14.23
CA ILE A 7 45.98 -53.28 13.42
C ILE A 7 44.76 -52.84 14.24
N MET A 8 44.69 -53.25 15.52
CA MET A 8 43.60 -52.85 16.42
C MET A 8 43.61 -51.35 16.72
N VAL A 9 44.79 -50.77 16.98
CA VAL A 9 44.94 -49.33 17.25
C VAL A 9 44.61 -48.50 16.01
N THR A 10 45.07 -48.90 14.82
CA THR A 10 44.76 -48.19 13.57
C THR A 10 43.27 -48.29 13.23
N GLY A 11 42.65 -49.45 13.45
CA GLY A 11 41.21 -49.63 13.27
C GLY A 11 40.37 -48.76 14.19
N LEU A 12 40.74 -48.67 15.47
CA LEU A 12 40.09 -47.79 16.44
C LEU A 12 40.21 -46.32 16.05
N MET A 13 41.37 -45.90 15.53
CA MET A 13 41.62 -44.52 15.10
C MET A 13 40.76 -44.14 13.89
N VAL A 14 40.57 -45.05 12.93
CA VAL A 14 39.71 -44.84 11.76
C VAL A 14 38.24 -44.69 12.17
N VAL A 15 37.77 -45.52 13.11
CA VAL A 15 36.40 -45.41 13.64
C VAL A 15 36.20 -44.09 14.39
N LEU A 16 37.21 -43.66 15.16
CA LEU A 16 37.17 -42.38 15.86
C LEU A 16 37.13 -41.20 14.89
N LEU A 17 37.93 -41.24 13.82
CA LEU A 17 37.91 -40.22 12.77
C LEU A 17 36.55 -40.16 12.07
N MET A 18 35.94 -41.32 11.74
CA MET A 18 34.61 -41.35 11.13
C MET A 18 33.52 -40.76 12.04
N ALA A 19 33.58 -41.02 13.35
CA ALA A 19 32.64 -40.45 14.31
C ALA A 19 32.74 -38.92 14.42
N LEU A 20 33.96 -38.37 14.31
CA LEU A 20 34.20 -36.92 14.34
C LEU A 20 33.67 -36.21 13.09
N PHE A 21 33.72 -36.85 11.91
CA PHE A 21 33.16 -36.28 10.68
C PHE A 21 31.62 -36.26 10.68
N SER A 22 30.95 -37.21 11.33
CA SER A 22 29.47 -37.23 11.44
C SER A 22 28.91 -36.11 12.32
N ALA A 23 29.67 -35.60 13.29
CA ALA A 23 29.26 -34.51 14.16
C ALA A 23 29.28 -33.13 13.49
N ALA A 24 30.05 -32.97 12.40
CA ALA A 24 30.17 -31.69 11.68
C ALA A 24 29.04 -31.46 10.65
N ALA A 25 28.23 -32.47 10.34
CA ALA A 25 27.17 -32.39 9.32
C ALA A 25 25.83 -31.80 9.83
N SER A 26 25.66 -31.57 11.14
CA SER A 26 24.40 -31.08 11.72
C SER A 26 24.30 -29.55 11.83
N GLY A 27 25.28 -28.80 11.29
CA GLY A 27 25.35 -27.35 11.35
C GLY A 27 24.57 -26.60 10.26
N ALA A 28 23.59 -27.23 9.61
CA ALA A 28 22.68 -26.53 8.70
C ALA A 28 21.73 -25.66 9.54
N GLY A 29 22.12 -24.41 9.79
CA GLY A 29 21.28 -23.45 10.50
C GLY A 29 19.89 -23.36 9.86
N ASN A 30 18.85 -23.55 10.67
CA ASN A 30 17.46 -23.45 10.21
C ASN A 30 17.24 -22.03 9.67
N VAL A 31 17.20 -21.88 8.35
CA VAL A 31 16.83 -20.63 7.71
C VAL A 31 15.36 -20.37 8.02
N SER A 32 15.09 -19.44 8.92
CA SER A 32 13.74 -19.02 9.26
C SER A 32 13.27 -17.97 8.25
N VAL A 33 12.29 -18.33 7.42
CA VAL A 33 11.64 -17.40 6.51
C VAL A 33 10.33 -16.94 7.15
N ALA A 34 10.17 -15.63 7.31
CA ALA A 34 8.91 -15.01 7.73
C ALA A 34 8.27 -14.29 6.55
N VAL A 35 6.96 -14.44 6.39
CA VAL A 35 6.16 -13.71 5.40
C VAL A 35 5.33 -12.67 6.16
N VAL A 36 5.46 -11.40 5.76
CA VAL A 36 4.69 -10.30 6.33
C VAL A 36 3.68 -9.82 5.30
N ASN A 37 2.42 -9.68 5.71
CA ASN A 37 1.39 -9.04 4.91
C ASN A 37 1.43 -7.53 5.18
N ILE A 38 2.01 -6.77 4.26
CA ILE A 38 2.19 -5.32 4.39
C ILE A 38 0.85 -4.59 4.34
N ASP A 39 -0.09 -5.01 3.50
CA ASP A 39 -1.42 -4.40 3.40
C ASP A 39 -2.16 -4.47 4.74
N LYS A 40 -2.07 -5.63 5.41
CA LYS A 40 -2.64 -5.82 6.75
C LYS A 40 -1.98 -4.88 7.75
N VAL A 41 -0.65 -4.78 7.73
CA VAL A 41 0.09 -3.87 8.63
C VAL A 41 -0.33 -2.43 8.42
N ILE A 42 -0.43 -1.97 7.17
CA ILE A 42 -0.86 -0.61 6.84
C ILE A 42 -2.28 -0.37 7.36
N ASN A 43 -3.23 -1.24 7.00
CA ASN A 43 -4.64 -1.06 7.32
C ASN A 43 -4.95 -1.15 8.83
N GLU A 44 -4.22 -2.00 9.57
CA GLU A 44 -4.43 -2.18 11.02
C GLU A 44 -3.58 -1.21 11.87
N SER A 45 -2.57 -0.57 11.27
CA SER A 45 -1.77 0.43 12.00
C SER A 45 -2.57 1.71 12.26
N LEU A 46 -2.33 2.34 13.42
CA LEU A 46 -2.88 3.66 13.74
C LEU A 46 -2.48 4.72 12.71
N ALA A 47 -1.26 4.61 12.16
CA ALA A 47 -0.76 5.50 11.12
C ALA A 47 -1.57 5.37 9.81
N GLY A 48 -1.81 4.14 9.34
CA GLY A 48 -2.60 3.91 8.13
C GLY A 48 -4.06 4.29 8.30
N GLN A 49 -4.66 4.03 9.48
CA GLN A 49 -6.00 4.52 9.80
C GLN A 49 -6.06 6.06 9.83
N GLY A 50 -5.03 6.71 10.37
CA GLY A 50 -4.90 8.16 10.39
C GLY A 50 -4.81 8.74 8.98
N ALA A 51 -3.94 8.19 8.14
CA ALA A 51 -3.80 8.59 6.74
C ALA A 51 -5.09 8.41 5.96
N ASN A 52 -5.79 7.28 6.15
CA ASN A 52 -7.07 7.03 5.49
C ASN A 52 -8.15 8.03 5.93
N ARG A 53 -8.19 8.42 7.21
CA ARG A 53 -9.13 9.44 7.69
C ARG A 53 -8.85 10.80 7.03
N VAL A 54 -7.59 11.20 6.93
CA VAL A 54 -7.19 12.46 6.26
C VAL A 54 -7.58 12.42 4.78
N LEU A 55 -7.33 11.30 4.10
CA LEU A 55 -7.71 11.12 2.70
C LEU A 55 -9.22 11.20 2.50
N LEU A 56 -10.01 10.51 3.33
CA LEU A 56 -11.47 10.57 3.29
C LEU A 56 -12.00 11.99 3.55
N GLN A 57 -11.37 12.73 4.46
CA GLN A 57 -11.71 14.12 4.71
C GLN A 57 -11.43 14.99 3.47
N LEU A 58 -10.25 14.85 2.84
CA LEU A 58 -9.91 15.57 1.62
C LEU A 58 -10.91 15.27 0.48
N ILE A 59 -11.25 13.99 0.27
CA ILE A 59 -12.25 13.58 -0.73
C ILE A 59 -13.58 14.26 -0.46
N LYS A 60 -14.02 14.28 0.81
CA LYS A 60 -15.28 14.92 1.19
C LYS A 60 -15.24 16.43 0.94
N GLU A 61 -14.16 17.10 1.31
CA GLU A 61 -13.99 18.54 1.08
C GLU A 61 -14.07 18.87 -0.42
N LYS A 62 -13.42 18.09 -1.28
CA LYS A 62 -13.50 18.26 -2.73
C LYS A 62 -14.89 17.97 -3.30
N GLN A 63 -15.58 16.94 -2.81
CA GLN A 63 -16.96 16.68 -3.19
C GLN A 63 -17.90 17.82 -2.78
N ASP A 64 -17.75 18.37 -1.57
CA ASP A 64 -18.56 19.48 -1.09
C ASP A 64 -18.34 20.76 -1.91
N GLU A 65 -17.10 21.02 -2.36
CA GLU A 65 -16.81 22.12 -3.29
C GLU A 65 -17.49 21.92 -4.66
N LEU A 66 -17.39 20.72 -5.24
CA LEU A 66 -18.00 20.40 -6.52
C LEU A 66 -19.53 20.49 -6.47
N ASN A 67 -20.13 19.99 -5.40
CA ASN A 67 -21.58 20.02 -5.20
C ASN A 67 -22.10 21.46 -5.16
N LYS A 68 -21.40 22.39 -4.50
CA LYS A 68 -21.79 23.81 -4.47
C LYS A 68 -21.83 24.42 -5.87
N VAL A 69 -20.83 24.14 -6.70
CA VAL A 69 -20.80 24.66 -8.08
C VAL A 69 -21.89 24.01 -8.93
N ALA A 70 -22.12 22.70 -8.77
CA ALA A 70 -23.21 22.00 -9.45
C ALA A 70 -24.59 22.54 -9.06
N ASP A 71 -24.82 22.85 -7.78
CA ASP A 71 -26.06 23.46 -7.30
C ASP A 71 -26.29 24.85 -7.90
N ASN A 72 -25.23 25.65 -8.02
CA ASN A 72 -25.29 26.96 -8.68
C ASN A 72 -25.60 26.82 -10.18
N ILE A 73 -24.97 25.86 -10.86
CA ILE A 73 -25.29 25.52 -12.27
C ILE A 73 -26.76 25.15 -12.42
N ASN A 74 -27.26 24.24 -11.59
CA ASN A 74 -28.64 23.77 -11.63
C ASN A 74 -29.64 24.90 -11.35
N THR A 75 -29.32 25.79 -10.41
CA THR A 75 -30.14 26.96 -10.08
C THR A 75 -30.20 27.92 -11.27
N LEU A 76 -29.04 28.25 -11.85
CA LEU A 76 -28.95 29.17 -12.98
C LEU A 76 -29.61 28.60 -14.24
N GLN A 77 -29.52 27.29 -14.48
CA GLN A 77 -30.25 26.62 -15.57
C GLN A 77 -31.77 26.80 -15.43
N LYS A 78 -32.33 26.60 -14.23
CA LYS A 78 -33.76 26.84 -13.97
C LYS A 78 -34.15 28.31 -14.15
N GLU A 79 -33.26 29.22 -13.78
CA GLU A 79 -33.47 30.65 -13.99
C GLU A 79 -33.41 31.07 -15.47
N ILE A 80 -32.66 30.35 -16.30
CA ILE A 80 -32.61 30.55 -17.76
C ILE A 80 -33.89 30.02 -18.42
N GLU A 81 -34.42 28.89 -17.96
CA GLU A 81 -35.71 28.35 -18.43
C GLU A 81 -36.87 29.35 -18.28
N THR A 82 -36.80 30.19 -17.23
CA THR A 82 -37.81 31.22 -16.94
C THR A 82 -37.48 32.57 -17.57
N GLN A 83 -36.20 32.95 -17.60
CA GLN A 83 -35.73 34.21 -18.15
C GLN A 83 -34.36 34.05 -18.79
N ASP A 84 -34.36 33.78 -20.08
CA ASP A 84 -33.13 33.65 -20.87
C ASP A 84 -32.54 35.03 -21.19
N THR A 85 -31.33 35.28 -20.70
CA THR A 85 -30.58 36.51 -20.94
C THR A 85 -29.13 36.18 -21.26
N PRO A 86 -28.47 36.96 -22.14
CA PRO A 86 -27.06 36.74 -22.46
C PRO A 86 -26.15 36.72 -21.22
N GLU A 87 -26.44 37.54 -20.22
CA GLU A 87 -25.69 37.60 -18.97
C GLU A 87 -25.76 36.28 -18.19
N LYS A 88 -26.95 35.67 -18.08
CA LYS A 88 -27.13 34.36 -17.43
C LYS A 88 -26.45 33.24 -18.21
N GLN A 89 -26.51 33.25 -19.53
CA GLN A 89 -25.80 32.27 -20.36
C GLN A 89 -24.28 32.35 -20.20
N GLN A 90 -23.74 33.57 -20.09
CA GLN A 90 -22.32 33.79 -19.82
C GLN A 90 -21.93 33.28 -18.42
N GLN A 91 -22.72 33.60 -17.40
CA GLN A 91 -22.50 33.10 -16.03
C GLN A 91 -22.55 31.57 -15.96
N LEU A 92 -23.48 30.93 -16.69
CA LEU A 92 -23.55 29.47 -16.75
C LEU A 92 -22.29 28.87 -17.37
N THR A 93 -21.79 29.47 -18.44
CA THR A 93 -20.54 29.04 -19.08
C THR A 93 -19.35 29.16 -18.13
N GLN A 94 -19.28 30.25 -17.34
CA GLN A 94 -18.24 30.43 -16.33
C GLN A 94 -18.31 29.35 -15.24
N LEU A 95 -19.50 29.06 -14.71
CA LEU A 95 -19.69 28.04 -13.68
C LEU A 95 -19.36 26.63 -14.19
N VAL A 96 -19.70 26.31 -15.44
CA VAL A 96 -19.34 25.01 -16.05
C VAL A 96 -17.82 24.87 -16.20
N ASN A 97 -17.13 25.94 -16.62
CA ASN A 97 -15.67 25.94 -16.70
C ASN A 97 -15.02 25.82 -15.31
N GLU A 98 -15.55 26.53 -14.31
CA GLU A 98 -15.09 26.41 -12.92
C GLU A 98 -15.28 25.00 -12.38
N TYR A 99 -16.44 24.39 -12.65
CA TYR A 99 -16.71 23.01 -12.27
C TYR A 99 -15.69 22.05 -12.89
N GLN A 100 -15.44 22.17 -14.20
CA GLN A 100 -14.45 21.33 -14.88
C GLN A 100 -13.05 21.51 -14.30
N GLN A 101 -12.63 22.76 -14.06
CA GLN A 101 -11.33 23.04 -13.45
C GLN A 101 -11.22 22.40 -12.06
N LYS A 102 -12.27 22.49 -11.23
CA LYS A 102 -12.28 21.88 -9.90
C LYS A 102 -12.25 20.34 -9.95
N VAL A 103 -12.89 19.73 -10.95
CA VAL A 103 -12.79 18.28 -11.17
C VAL A 103 -11.36 17.88 -11.52
N ASP A 104 -10.71 18.62 -12.41
CA ASP A 104 -9.32 18.35 -12.81
C ASP A 104 -8.36 18.55 -11.63
N GLU A 105 -8.54 19.60 -10.84
CA GLU A 105 -7.77 19.85 -9.62
C GLU A 105 -7.96 18.72 -8.59
N ALA A 106 -9.20 18.27 -8.37
CA ALA A 106 -9.50 17.18 -7.44
C ALA A 106 -8.84 15.86 -7.90
N ASN A 107 -8.91 15.54 -9.20
CA ASN A 107 -8.26 14.35 -9.77
C ASN A 107 -6.73 14.41 -9.75
N SER A 108 -6.14 15.60 -9.69
CA SER A 108 -4.68 15.77 -9.58
C SER A 108 -4.15 15.60 -8.14
N GLN A 109 -5.02 15.77 -7.15
CA GLN A 109 -4.69 15.76 -5.72
C GLN A 109 -5.01 14.43 -5.03
N ILE A 110 -5.77 13.56 -5.70
CA ILE A 110 -6.12 12.20 -5.29
C ILE A 110 -5.24 11.22 -6.06
#